data_AF-A0A2D6G678-F1
#
_entry.id   AF-A0A2D6G678-F1
#
_cell.length_a   1.000
_cell.length_b   1.000
_cell.length_c   1.000
_cell.angle_alpha   90.00
_cell.angle_beta   90.00
_cell.angle_gamma   90.00
#
_symmetry.space_group_name_H-M   'P 1'
#
loop_
_entity.id
_entity.type
_entity.pdbx_description
1 polymer ?
#
loop_
_entity_poly.entity_id
_entity_poly.type
_entity_poly.pdbx_seq_one_letter_code
_entity_poly.pdbx_strand_id
1 'polypeptide(L)'
;MALAVTLPACSANSNGAAYTAGRAMGIPDATLNKGVDDNGKLDPGFGRDLFTDFPDVKPPVHYKREVEDSPGSDAPGAEQSAAPSDLPNEPKGDDAGIGDAPGSKSADLAPEEKIKEQFMNDLAQPGDEADEILLKRPGDWTEDEMAEVMRTEVYRRPDDQIGGFSNDQVTRWHEAAYGAQGRPPPVQPKPGPDLDQPLSGIADALTERSDQRDKRHAVMDLQSSINALPSERGGDGEGFVPTLAVDGDLGPKTRFAVKKAVTGFGLPTLMGTLERQFGYG
;
A
#
# COMPACT_ATOMS: atom_id res chain seq x y z
N MET A 1 52.82 -9.89 31.13
CA MET A 1 51.69 -10.76 30.74
C MET A 1 50.80 -9.94 29.82
N ALA A 2 50.74 -10.28 28.54
CA ALA A 2 49.90 -9.62 27.54
C ALA A 2 48.92 -10.67 26.99
N LEU A 3 47.62 -10.37 27.06
CA LEU A 3 46.54 -11.20 26.54
C LEU A 3 46.23 -10.74 25.11
N ALA A 4 46.44 -11.64 24.14
CA ALA A 4 46.01 -11.45 22.76
C ALA A 4 44.55 -11.90 22.63
N VAL A 5 43.68 -11.02 22.12
CA VAL A 5 42.29 -11.33 21.76
C VAL A 5 42.22 -11.44 20.24
N THR A 6 41.90 -12.62 19.74
CA THR A 6 41.69 -12.91 18.33
C THR A 6 40.19 -12.80 18.03
N LEU A 7 39.80 -11.96 17.06
CA LEU A 7 38.43 -11.88 16.55
C LEU A 7 38.24 -12.83 15.36
N PRO A 8 37.07 -13.48 15.20
CA PRO A 8 36.78 -14.33 14.05
C PRO A 8 36.42 -13.49 12.81
N ALA A 9 36.95 -13.90 11.65
CA ALA A 9 36.59 -13.35 10.35
C ALA A 9 35.25 -13.96 9.87
N CYS A 10 34.24 -13.11 9.61
CA CYS A 10 33.04 -13.50 8.88
C CYS A 10 33.37 -13.63 7.38
N SER A 11 33.36 -14.87 6.88
CA SER A 11 33.41 -15.16 5.45
C SER A 11 31.98 -15.10 4.87
N ALA A 12 31.66 -14.08 4.08
CA ALA A 12 30.42 -14.02 3.34
C ALA A 12 30.42 -15.09 2.23
N ASN A 13 29.45 -15.99 2.26
CA ASN A 13 29.32 -17.10 1.31
C ASN A 13 28.75 -16.57 -0.02
N SER A 14 29.63 -16.34 -1.01
CA SER A 14 29.31 -15.80 -2.34
C SER A 14 28.37 -16.69 -3.17
N ASN A 15 28.16 -17.94 -2.77
CA ASN A 15 27.38 -18.92 -3.53
C ASN A 15 25.87 -18.69 -3.44
N GLY A 16 25.38 -18.02 -2.38
CA GLY A 16 23.96 -17.71 -2.23
C GLY A 16 23.45 -16.70 -3.27
N ALA A 17 24.24 -15.66 -3.56
CA ALA A 17 23.82 -14.58 -4.45
C ALA A 17 23.60 -15.04 -5.91
N ALA A 18 24.44 -15.95 -6.41
CA ALA A 18 24.32 -16.49 -7.76
C ALA A 18 23.07 -17.37 -7.93
N TYR A 19 22.73 -18.16 -6.90
CA TYR A 19 21.52 -19.00 -6.90
C TYR A 19 20.26 -18.13 -6.88
N THR A 20 20.23 -17.09 -6.04
CA THR A 20 19.11 -16.15 -5.96
C THR A 20 18.89 -15.40 -7.27
N ALA A 21 19.97 -14.95 -7.92
CA ALA A 21 19.88 -14.28 -9.23
C ALA A 21 19.39 -15.22 -10.35
N GLY A 22 19.85 -16.47 -10.38
CA GLY A 22 19.39 -17.46 -11.36
C GLY A 22 17.90 -17.78 -11.24
N ARG A 23 17.40 -17.89 -10.00
CA ARG A 23 15.97 -18.11 -9.72
C ARG A 23 15.11 -16.90 -10.11
N ALA A 24 15.61 -15.68 -9.88
CA ALA A 24 14.93 -14.44 -10.31
C ALA A 24 14.83 -14.32 -11.84
N MET A 25 15.69 -14.98 -12.60
CA MET A 25 15.66 -15.02 -14.08
C MET A 25 14.86 -16.21 -14.66
N GLY A 26 14.16 -16.97 -13.81
CA GLY A 26 13.32 -18.10 -14.26
C GLY A 26 14.10 -19.33 -14.72
N ILE A 27 15.38 -19.48 -14.34
CA ILE A 27 16.18 -20.66 -14.67
C ILE A 27 15.68 -21.84 -13.82
N PRO A 28 15.30 -22.99 -14.41
CA PRO A 28 14.83 -24.16 -13.66
C PRO A 28 15.88 -24.65 -12.64
N ASP A 29 15.46 -25.05 -11.44
CA ASP A 29 16.35 -25.54 -10.38
C ASP A 29 17.25 -26.72 -10.81
N ALA A 30 16.75 -27.57 -11.72
CA ALA A 30 17.51 -28.67 -12.31
C ALA A 30 18.71 -28.21 -13.14
N THR A 31 18.69 -26.97 -13.65
CA THR A 31 19.77 -26.34 -14.41
C THR A 31 20.76 -25.66 -13.47
N LEU A 32 20.29 -25.06 -12.37
CA LEU A 32 21.15 -24.44 -11.36
C LEU A 32 22.01 -25.48 -10.60
N ASN A 33 21.48 -26.69 -10.39
CA ASN A 33 22.19 -27.76 -9.71
C ASN A 33 23.22 -28.51 -10.58
N LYS A 34 23.24 -28.30 -11.91
CA LYS A 34 24.23 -28.95 -12.80
C LYS A 34 25.61 -28.31 -12.75
N GLY A 35 25.74 -27.12 -12.15
CA GLY A 35 27.00 -26.38 -12.09
C GLY A 35 27.75 -26.52 -10.77
N VAL A 36 27.24 -27.31 -9.83
CA VAL A 36 27.83 -27.47 -8.49
C VAL A 36 28.38 -28.88 -8.37
N ASP A 37 29.67 -29.01 -8.09
CA ASP A 37 30.31 -30.32 -7.87
C ASP A 37 29.83 -30.97 -6.55
N ASP A 38 30.19 -32.23 -6.34
CA ASP A 38 29.82 -32.99 -5.13
C ASP A 38 30.35 -32.36 -3.83
N ASN A 39 31.22 -31.34 -3.91
CA ASN A 39 31.76 -30.60 -2.77
C ASN A 39 31.12 -29.20 -2.60
N GLY A 40 30.07 -28.88 -3.36
CA GLY A 40 29.37 -27.59 -3.25
C GLY A 40 30.10 -26.43 -3.93
N LYS A 41 31.10 -26.70 -4.80
CA LYS A 41 31.81 -25.65 -5.55
C LYS A 41 31.25 -25.53 -6.97
N LEU A 42 31.06 -24.28 -7.39
CA LEU A 42 30.68 -23.96 -8.76
C LEU A 42 31.83 -24.30 -9.72
N ASP A 43 31.52 -25.08 -10.77
CA ASP A 43 32.44 -25.35 -11.86
C ASP A 43 32.78 -24.03 -12.58
N PRO A 44 34.05 -23.61 -12.66
CA PRO A 44 34.45 -22.37 -13.31
C PRO A 44 34.15 -22.32 -14.83
N GLY A 45 33.76 -23.44 -15.44
CA GLY A 45 33.31 -23.51 -16.84
C GLY A 45 31.83 -23.18 -17.07
N PHE A 46 30.99 -23.19 -16.03
CA PHE A 46 29.53 -23.23 -16.18
C PHE A 46 28.89 -21.96 -16.81
N GLY A 47 29.62 -20.86 -16.94
CA GLY A 47 29.13 -19.61 -17.53
C GLY A 47 29.40 -19.43 -19.03
N ARG A 48 30.28 -20.23 -19.67
CA ARG A 48 30.68 -19.99 -21.07
C ARG A 48 29.75 -20.64 -22.10
N ASP A 49 29.11 -21.75 -21.75
CA ASP A 49 28.32 -22.53 -22.72
C ASP A 49 26.82 -22.16 -22.73
N LEU A 50 26.35 -21.39 -21.73
CA LEU A 50 24.94 -20.98 -21.62
C LEU A 50 24.53 -19.88 -22.61
N PHE A 51 25.49 -19.26 -23.32
CA PHE A 51 25.24 -18.15 -24.25
C PHE A 51 25.49 -18.49 -25.73
N THR A 52 25.94 -19.70 -26.06
CA THR A 52 26.29 -20.08 -27.44
C THR A 52 25.19 -20.81 -28.22
N ASP A 53 24.13 -21.28 -27.55
CA ASP A 53 23.10 -22.15 -28.17
C ASP A 53 21.70 -21.52 -28.31
N PHE A 54 21.59 -20.19 -28.44
CA PHE A 54 20.34 -19.54 -28.87
C PHE A 54 20.38 -19.21 -30.37
N PRO A 55 19.95 -20.10 -31.27
CA PRO A 55 19.69 -19.72 -32.65
C PRO A 55 18.42 -18.83 -32.71
N ASP A 56 18.53 -17.69 -33.39
CA ASP A 56 17.42 -16.85 -33.89
C ASP A 56 16.53 -16.09 -32.89
N VAL A 57 17.08 -15.53 -31.81
CA VAL A 57 16.41 -14.40 -31.14
C VAL A 57 16.82 -13.10 -31.84
N LYS A 58 15.96 -12.60 -32.74
CA LYS A 58 16.11 -11.26 -33.32
C LYS A 58 16.18 -10.23 -32.18
N PRO A 59 17.19 -9.35 -32.15
CA PRO A 59 17.25 -8.30 -31.13
C PRO A 59 16.02 -7.38 -31.26
N PRO A 60 15.46 -6.92 -30.14
CA PRO A 60 14.36 -5.97 -30.16
C PRO A 60 14.82 -4.68 -30.86
N VAL A 61 13.95 -4.20 -31.74
CA VAL A 61 14.12 -3.00 -32.55
C VAL A 61 14.39 -1.83 -31.60
N HIS A 62 15.57 -1.22 -31.72
CA HIS A 62 15.86 0.05 -31.07
C HIS A 62 14.83 1.09 -31.54
N TYR A 63 13.95 1.54 -30.64
CA TYR A 63 13.22 2.78 -30.85
C TYR A 63 14.24 3.92 -30.91
N LYS A 64 14.49 4.43 -32.10
CA LYS A 64 15.13 5.73 -32.30
C LYS A 64 14.24 6.77 -31.63
N ARG A 65 14.70 7.32 -30.52
CA ARG A 65 14.18 8.55 -29.96
C ARG A 65 14.59 9.67 -30.92
N GLU A 66 13.64 10.15 -31.72
CA GLU A 66 13.81 11.40 -32.45
C GLU A 66 13.97 12.52 -31.42
N VAL A 67 15.15 13.12 -31.40
CA VAL A 67 15.45 14.32 -30.64
C VAL A 67 14.97 15.46 -31.54
N GLU A 68 13.77 15.98 -31.29
CA GLU A 68 13.34 17.23 -31.91
C GLU A 68 14.07 18.40 -31.24
N ASP A 69 14.82 19.12 -32.06
CA ASP A 69 15.47 20.39 -31.78
C ASP A 69 14.47 21.41 -31.22
N SER A 70 14.66 21.84 -29.97
CA SER A 70 14.06 23.07 -29.47
C SER A 70 15.04 24.23 -29.70
N PRO A 71 14.69 25.24 -30.54
CA PRO A 71 15.50 26.44 -30.69
C PRO A 71 15.35 27.34 -29.47
N GLY A 72 16.46 27.96 -29.08
CA GLY A 72 16.61 28.69 -27.84
C GLY A 72 16.07 30.14 -27.84
N SER A 73 16.29 30.72 -26.66
CA SER A 73 16.49 32.15 -26.36
C SER A 73 15.29 33.08 -26.56
N ASP A 74 14.78 33.63 -25.45
CA ASP A 74 15.05 35.03 -25.11
C ASP A 74 14.29 35.45 -23.83
N ALA A 75 15.05 35.93 -22.85
CA ALA A 75 14.54 36.79 -21.79
C ALA A 75 14.60 38.25 -22.28
N PRO A 76 13.65 39.11 -21.87
CA PRO A 76 14.08 40.18 -20.97
C PRO A 76 13.06 40.51 -19.88
N GLY A 77 13.57 41.13 -18.80
CA GLY A 77 12.84 41.44 -17.58
C GLY A 77 11.89 42.63 -17.65
N ALA A 78 11.11 42.74 -16.57
CA ALA A 78 10.44 43.93 -16.04
C ALA A 78 10.24 43.64 -14.54
N GLU A 79 10.98 44.26 -13.62
CA GLU A 79 10.69 45.56 -12.99
C GLU A 79 9.29 45.69 -12.35
N GLN A 80 9.32 45.80 -11.01
CA GLN A 80 8.53 46.68 -10.13
C GLN A 80 7.00 46.52 -10.07
N SER A 81 6.46 46.17 -8.90
CA SER A 81 5.85 47.17 -7.99
C SER A 81 5.08 46.55 -6.81
N ALA A 82 4.99 47.35 -5.76
CA ALA A 82 4.52 47.06 -4.42
C ALA A 82 2.99 47.06 -4.25
N ALA A 83 2.53 46.14 -3.39
CA ALA A 83 1.55 46.30 -2.29
C ALA A 83 0.15 46.96 -2.57
N PRO A 84 -0.71 47.14 -1.55
CA PRO A 84 -1.84 46.26 -1.25
C PRO A 84 -3.22 46.96 -1.41
N SER A 85 -4.30 46.19 -1.51
CA SER A 85 -5.69 46.69 -1.34
C SER A 85 -6.55 45.49 -0.93
N ASP A 86 -6.95 45.34 0.33
CA ASP A 86 -8.12 46.01 0.94
C ASP A 86 -9.32 46.09 0.00
N LEU A 87 -10.20 45.08 0.10
CA LEU A 87 -11.59 45.18 -0.33
C LEU A 87 -12.52 44.65 0.78
N PRO A 88 -13.75 45.19 0.86
CA PRO A 88 -14.50 45.31 2.10
C PRO A 88 -15.55 44.21 2.34
N ASN A 89 -16.00 44.19 3.60
CA ASN A 89 -17.12 43.45 4.17
C ASN A 89 -18.43 43.46 3.35
N GLU A 90 -19.08 42.29 3.40
CA GLU A 90 -20.53 41.96 3.44
C GLU A 90 -21.47 42.46 2.32
N PRO A 91 -22.44 41.61 1.92
CA PRO A 91 -23.73 41.66 2.58
C PRO A 91 -24.31 40.29 3.00
N LYS A 92 -24.98 40.33 4.14
CA LYS A 92 -26.01 39.37 4.60
C LYS A 92 -27.05 39.12 3.49
N GLY A 93 -27.29 37.84 3.21
CA GLY A 93 -28.47 37.35 2.52
C GLY A 93 -29.26 36.47 3.47
N ASP A 94 -30.40 36.99 3.92
CA ASP A 94 -31.42 36.26 4.65
C ASP A 94 -32.23 35.34 3.71
N ASP A 95 -32.49 34.13 4.22
CA ASP A 95 -33.77 33.41 4.14
C ASP A 95 -34.22 32.65 2.86
N ALA A 96 -34.96 31.58 3.15
CA ALA A 96 -35.84 30.76 2.31
C ALA A 96 -35.24 29.62 1.47
N GLY A 97 -35.23 28.43 2.06
CA GLY A 97 -35.06 27.18 1.31
C GLY A 97 -35.19 25.91 2.15
N ILE A 98 -36.33 25.75 2.83
CA ILE A 98 -36.73 24.51 3.50
C ILE A 98 -36.83 23.40 2.45
N GLY A 99 -35.78 22.58 2.37
CA GLY A 99 -35.84 21.24 1.78
C GLY A 99 -35.95 20.25 2.92
N ASP A 100 -37.16 19.76 3.16
CA ASP A 100 -37.46 18.60 4.02
C ASP A 100 -36.62 17.39 3.54
N ALA A 101 -35.46 17.19 4.14
CA ALA A 101 -34.77 15.92 4.11
C ALA A 101 -35.43 14.98 5.13
N PRO A 102 -35.73 13.72 4.77
CA PRO A 102 -36.47 12.82 5.63
C PRO A 102 -35.74 12.58 6.95
N GLY A 103 -36.41 12.97 8.04
CA GLY A 103 -36.09 12.76 9.45
C GLY A 103 -34.95 11.81 9.77
N SER A 104 -33.75 12.38 9.92
CA SER A 104 -32.64 11.72 10.59
C SER A 104 -32.95 11.61 12.08
N LYS A 105 -33.13 10.38 12.57
CA LYS A 105 -33.43 10.03 13.97
C LYS A 105 -32.24 10.24 14.93
N SER A 106 -31.31 11.15 14.64
CA SER A 106 -30.10 11.36 15.45
C SER A 106 -30.31 12.33 16.64
N ALA A 107 -31.54 12.81 16.88
CA ALA A 107 -31.78 13.88 17.84
C ALA A 107 -31.62 13.47 19.32
N ASP A 108 -31.86 12.21 19.67
CA ASP A 108 -31.94 11.75 21.08
C ASP A 108 -30.83 10.77 21.52
N LEU A 109 -29.80 10.54 20.70
CA LEU A 109 -28.71 9.65 21.09
C LEU A 109 -27.86 10.25 22.21
N ALA A 110 -27.42 9.39 23.14
CA ALA A 110 -26.46 9.77 24.16
C ALA A 110 -25.16 10.29 23.50
N PRO A 111 -24.36 11.16 24.16
CA PRO A 111 -23.12 11.67 23.59
C PRO A 111 -22.17 10.56 23.11
N GLU A 112 -22.08 9.45 23.84
CA GLU A 112 -21.27 8.27 23.51
C GLU A 112 -21.76 7.58 22.22
N GLU A 113 -23.07 7.40 22.09
CA GLU A 113 -23.69 6.81 20.89
C GLU A 113 -23.48 7.67 19.64
N LYS A 114 -23.46 9.00 19.78
CA LYS A 114 -23.16 9.93 18.67
C LYS A 114 -21.71 9.82 18.22
N ILE A 115 -20.77 9.67 19.15
CA ILE A 115 -19.35 9.48 18.84
C ILE A 115 -19.14 8.14 18.13
N LYS A 116 -19.77 7.07 18.64
CA LYS A 116 -19.74 5.75 18.02
C LYS A 116 -20.35 5.77 16.62
N GLU A 117 -21.54 6.35 16.45
CA GLU A 117 -22.21 6.49 15.16
C GLU A 117 -21.34 7.28 14.18
N GLN A 118 -20.67 8.34 14.66
CA GLN A 118 -19.74 9.10 13.83
C GLN A 118 -18.53 8.25 13.41
N PHE A 119 -17.89 7.52 14.33
CA PHE A 119 -16.79 6.63 13.96
C PHE A 119 -17.21 5.53 13.00
N MET A 120 -18.39 4.93 13.23
CA MET A 120 -18.95 3.93 12.32
C MET A 120 -19.23 4.51 10.95
N ASN A 121 -19.86 5.68 10.87
CA ASN A 121 -20.10 6.36 9.61
C ASN A 121 -18.78 6.71 8.91
N ASP A 122 -17.77 7.16 9.66
CA ASP A 122 -16.47 7.52 9.10
C ASP A 122 -15.74 6.28 8.56
N LEU A 123 -15.76 5.15 9.28
CA LEU A 123 -15.09 3.89 8.92
C LEU A 123 -15.84 3.08 7.85
N ALA A 124 -17.17 3.08 7.90
CA ALA A 124 -18.05 2.37 6.98
C ALA A 124 -18.26 3.13 5.66
N GLN A 125 -17.85 4.40 5.58
CA GLN A 125 -17.81 5.09 4.30
C GLN A 125 -17.02 4.23 3.29
N PRO A 126 -17.61 3.94 2.12
CA PRO A 126 -16.90 3.23 1.07
C PRO A 126 -15.65 4.05 0.73
N GLY A 127 -14.53 3.37 0.57
CA GLY A 127 -13.34 4.00 0.02
C GLY A 127 -13.56 4.39 -1.44
N ASP A 128 -12.52 4.94 -2.06
CA ASP A 128 -12.49 4.98 -3.52
C ASP A 128 -12.57 3.53 -4.05
N GLU A 129 -13.17 3.32 -5.22
CA GLU A 129 -13.39 1.98 -5.78
C GLU A 129 -12.09 1.16 -5.84
N ALA A 130 -10.98 1.81 -6.18
CA ALA A 130 -9.65 1.22 -6.18
C ALA A 130 -9.18 0.77 -4.80
N ASP A 131 -9.51 1.48 -3.72
CA ASP A 131 -9.15 1.07 -2.36
C ASP A 131 -9.86 -0.23 -2.00
N GLU A 132 -11.14 -0.37 -2.34
CA GLU A 132 -11.92 -1.59 -2.11
C GLU A 132 -11.38 -2.78 -2.94
N ILE A 133 -10.89 -2.52 -4.15
CA ILE A 133 -10.20 -3.52 -4.96
C ILE A 133 -8.87 -3.94 -4.31
N LEU A 134 -8.10 -2.99 -3.78
CA LEU A 134 -6.81 -3.22 -3.10
C LEU A 134 -6.94 -3.99 -1.77
N LEU A 135 -8.15 -4.14 -1.24
CA LEU A 135 -8.45 -5.02 -0.11
C LEU A 135 -8.60 -6.49 -0.53
N LYS A 136 -8.91 -6.76 -1.80
CA LYS A 136 -9.02 -8.13 -2.34
C LYS A 136 -7.64 -8.71 -2.64
N ARG A 137 -7.55 -10.04 -2.74
CA ARG A 137 -6.34 -10.71 -3.22
C ARG A 137 -6.21 -10.47 -4.73
N PRO A 138 -5.02 -10.20 -5.28
CA PRO A 138 -4.85 -9.96 -6.72
C PRO A 138 -5.46 -11.06 -7.59
N GLY A 139 -5.32 -12.34 -7.23
CA GLY A 139 -5.93 -13.44 -8.00
C GLY A 139 -7.46 -13.42 -8.10
N ASP A 140 -8.13 -12.58 -7.30
CA ASP A 140 -9.58 -12.42 -7.28
C ASP A 140 -10.08 -11.20 -8.07
N TRP A 141 -9.18 -10.37 -8.61
CA TRP A 141 -9.59 -9.21 -9.40
C TRP A 141 -9.94 -9.60 -10.84
N THR A 142 -10.93 -8.92 -11.37
CA THR A 142 -11.25 -8.86 -12.80
C THR A 142 -10.28 -7.92 -13.54
N GLU A 143 -10.28 -8.00 -14.87
CA GLU A 143 -9.49 -7.08 -15.71
C GLU A 143 -9.95 -5.62 -15.57
N ASP A 144 -11.26 -5.40 -15.41
CA ASP A 144 -11.83 -4.06 -15.20
C ASP A 144 -11.39 -3.46 -13.86
N GLU A 145 -11.38 -4.26 -12.78
CA GLU A 145 -10.90 -3.84 -11.46
C GLU A 145 -9.40 -3.51 -11.49
N MET A 146 -8.59 -4.32 -12.17
CA MET A 146 -7.17 -4.02 -12.38
C MET A 146 -7.00 -2.70 -13.15
N ALA A 147 -7.78 -2.50 -14.24
CA ALA A 147 -7.73 -1.27 -15.02
C ALA A 147 -8.15 -0.05 -14.19
N GLU A 148 -9.11 -0.21 -13.26
CA GLU A 148 -9.54 0.85 -12.36
C GLU A 148 -8.42 1.25 -11.38
N VAL A 149 -7.74 0.28 -10.76
CA VAL A 149 -6.56 0.55 -9.92
C VAL A 149 -5.49 1.32 -10.71
N MET A 150 -5.20 0.91 -11.95
CA MET A 150 -4.21 1.58 -12.80
C MET A 150 -4.57 3.02 -13.20
N ARG A 151 -5.87 3.37 -13.21
CA ARG A 151 -6.33 4.74 -13.53
C ARG A 151 -6.11 5.70 -12.38
N THR A 152 -6.02 5.20 -11.15
CA THR A 152 -5.85 6.05 -9.98
C THR A 152 -4.55 6.85 -10.01
N GLU A 153 -4.60 8.05 -9.44
CA GLU A 153 -3.40 8.88 -9.26
C GLU A 153 -2.39 8.23 -8.31
N VAL A 154 -2.87 7.45 -7.33
CA VAL A 154 -2.03 6.74 -6.37
C VAL A 154 -1.15 5.71 -7.07
N TYR A 155 -1.70 4.92 -8.00
CA TYR A 155 -0.93 3.95 -8.78
C TYR A 155 0.21 4.60 -9.58
N ARG A 156 0.01 5.83 -10.07
CA ARG A 156 1.00 6.56 -10.88
C ARG A 156 2.17 7.12 -10.06
N ARG A 157 2.12 7.00 -8.72
CA ARG A 157 3.12 7.51 -7.79
C ARG A 157 3.82 6.33 -7.07
N PRO A 158 4.72 5.61 -7.75
CA PRO A 158 5.38 4.43 -7.16
C PRO A 158 6.27 4.76 -5.96
N ASP A 159 6.59 6.04 -5.75
CA ASP A 159 7.30 6.58 -4.60
C ASP A 159 6.45 6.71 -3.33
N ASP A 160 5.11 6.79 -3.44
CA ASP A 160 4.20 6.68 -2.29
C ASP A 160 4.06 5.21 -1.87
N GLN A 161 3.93 4.95 -0.56
CA GLN A 161 3.81 3.58 -0.04
C GLN A 161 2.62 2.82 -0.63
N ILE A 162 1.46 3.49 -0.76
CA ILE A 162 0.26 2.90 -1.34
C ILE A 162 0.46 2.74 -2.84
N GLY A 163 1.07 3.71 -3.52
CA GLY A 163 1.37 3.60 -4.95
C GLY A 163 2.31 2.43 -5.26
N GLY A 164 3.40 2.27 -4.52
CA GLY A 164 4.30 1.13 -4.62
C GLY A 164 3.60 -0.21 -4.33
N PHE A 165 2.72 -0.25 -3.31
CA PHE A 165 1.89 -1.42 -3.04
C PHE A 165 0.95 -1.73 -4.20
N SER A 166 0.24 -0.74 -4.75
CA SER A 166 -0.68 -0.92 -5.88
C SER A 166 0.04 -1.45 -7.12
N ASN A 167 1.26 -0.97 -7.40
CA ASN A 167 2.10 -1.50 -8.48
C ASN A 167 2.46 -2.98 -8.27
N ASP A 168 2.80 -3.37 -7.04
CA ASP A 168 3.07 -4.78 -6.73
C ASP A 168 1.82 -5.64 -6.90
N GLN A 169 0.65 -5.16 -6.46
CA GLN A 169 -0.61 -5.89 -6.60
C GLN A 169 -0.98 -6.10 -8.07
N VAL A 170 -0.85 -5.08 -8.93
CA VAL A 170 -1.08 -5.20 -10.38
C VAL A 170 -0.10 -6.17 -11.02
N THR A 171 1.17 -6.14 -10.61
CA THR A 171 2.18 -7.09 -11.10
C THR A 171 1.81 -8.53 -10.74
N ARG A 172 1.38 -8.76 -9.49
CA ARG A 172 0.92 -10.07 -9.02
C ARG A 172 -0.37 -10.52 -9.68
N TRP A 173 -1.29 -9.59 -9.95
CA TRP A 173 -2.48 -9.88 -10.74
C TRP A 173 -2.06 -10.39 -12.13
N HIS A 174 -1.13 -9.71 -12.80
CA HIS A 174 -0.61 -10.15 -14.09
C HIS A 174 0.03 -11.54 -14.03
N GLU A 175 0.86 -11.80 -13.01
CA GLU A 175 1.47 -13.12 -12.80
C GLU A 175 0.42 -14.22 -12.59
N ALA A 176 -0.60 -13.96 -11.77
CA ALA A 176 -1.69 -14.89 -11.48
C ALA A 176 -2.59 -15.14 -12.69
N ALA A 177 -2.90 -14.07 -13.43
CA ALA A 177 -3.81 -14.11 -14.57
C ALA A 177 -3.12 -14.72 -15.80
N TYR A 178 -1.93 -14.25 -16.15
CA TYR A 178 -1.26 -14.65 -17.40
C TYR A 178 -0.29 -15.81 -17.25
N GLY A 179 0.32 -16.00 -16.07
CA GLY A 179 1.15 -17.14 -15.67
C GLY A 179 1.74 -18.04 -16.78
N ALA A 180 1.66 -19.36 -16.60
CA ALA A 180 2.19 -20.33 -17.56
C ALA A 180 1.34 -20.48 -18.84
N GLN A 181 0.12 -19.94 -18.85
CA GLN A 181 -0.90 -20.23 -19.86
C GLN A 181 -1.09 -19.09 -20.88
N GLY A 182 -0.49 -17.91 -20.63
CA GLY A 182 -0.52 -16.75 -21.52
C GLY A 182 -1.90 -16.11 -21.71
N ARG A 183 -2.91 -16.50 -20.92
CA ARG A 183 -4.27 -15.95 -20.97
C ARG A 183 -4.91 -15.91 -19.58
N PRO A 184 -5.60 -14.81 -19.22
CA PRO A 184 -6.33 -14.70 -17.97
C PRO A 184 -7.51 -15.68 -17.99
N PRO A 185 -7.69 -16.53 -16.97
CA PRO A 185 -8.93 -17.26 -16.84
C PRO A 185 -10.07 -16.25 -16.63
N PRO A 186 -11.30 -16.53 -17.08
CA PRO A 186 -12.45 -15.70 -16.76
C PRO A 186 -12.66 -15.72 -15.24
N VAL A 187 -12.32 -14.62 -14.56
CA VAL A 187 -12.54 -14.45 -13.12
C VAL A 187 -13.96 -13.94 -12.91
N GLN A 188 -14.75 -14.64 -12.09
CA GLN A 188 -16.01 -14.09 -11.62
C GLN A 188 -15.70 -13.05 -10.53
N PRO A 189 -16.32 -11.86 -10.57
CA PRO A 189 -16.08 -10.84 -9.58
C PRO A 189 -16.42 -11.40 -8.19
N LYS A 190 -15.41 -11.47 -7.33
CA LYS A 190 -15.63 -11.84 -5.93
C LYS A 190 -15.92 -10.57 -5.13
N PRO A 191 -16.95 -10.60 -4.26
CA PRO A 191 -17.16 -9.50 -3.33
C PRO A 191 -15.92 -9.33 -2.44
N GLY A 192 -15.69 -8.10 -1.99
CA GLY A 192 -14.66 -7.83 -0.99
C GLY A 192 -14.93 -8.56 0.34
N PRO A 193 -13.95 -8.55 1.25
CA PRO A 193 -14.14 -9.09 2.60
C PRO A 193 -15.29 -8.35 3.31
N ASP A 194 -16.07 -9.08 4.10
CA ASP A 194 -17.07 -8.49 4.99
C ASP A 194 -16.36 -7.84 6.19
N LEU A 195 -16.46 -6.52 6.29
CA LEU A 195 -15.76 -5.71 7.28
C LEU A 195 -16.68 -5.11 8.35
N ASP A 196 -18.00 -5.30 8.24
CA ASP A 196 -18.96 -4.61 9.09
C ASP A 196 -18.76 -4.96 10.57
N GLN A 197 -18.68 -6.26 10.87
CA GLN A 197 -18.49 -6.73 12.25
C GLN A 197 -17.12 -6.32 12.82
N PRO A 198 -15.98 -6.52 12.12
CA PRO A 198 -14.69 -6.03 12.59
C PRO A 198 -14.62 -4.52 12.81
N LEU A 199 -15.14 -3.72 11.88
CA LEU A 199 -15.12 -2.26 12.00
C LEU A 199 -15.98 -1.78 13.16
N SER A 200 -17.10 -2.45 13.45
CA SER A 200 -17.90 -2.19 14.65
C SER A 200 -17.12 -2.39 15.94
N GLY A 201 -16.35 -3.49 16.05
CA GLY A 201 -15.52 -3.73 17.23
C GLY A 201 -14.45 -2.66 17.46
N ILE A 202 -13.88 -2.12 16.39
CA ILE A 202 -12.92 -1.01 16.45
C ILE A 202 -13.63 0.29 16.88
N ALA A 203 -14.79 0.59 16.31
CA ALA A 203 -15.55 1.78 16.68
C ALA A 203 -15.99 1.74 18.15
N ASP A 204 -16.35 0.56 18.68
CA ASP A 204 -16.63 0.36 20.10
C ASP A 204 -15.42 0.72 20.97
N ALA A 205 -14.25 0.18 20.65
CA ALA A 205 -13.02 0.46 21.38
C ALA A 205 -12.59 1.94 21.30
N LEU A 206 -12.76 2.58 20.15
CA LEU A 206 -12.49 4.01 19.97
C LEU A 206 -13.45 4.88 20.77
N THR A 207 -14.72 4.48 20.89
CA THR A 207 -15.73 5.21 21.66
C THR A 207 -15.38 5.14 23.15
N GLU A 208 -15.14 3.94 23.68
CA GLU A 208 -14.71 3.76 25.07
C GLU A 208 -13.46 4.59 25.39
N ARG A 209 -12.51 4.66 24.44
CA ARG A 209 -11.29 5.45 24.61
C ARG A 209 -11.55 6.95 24.54
N SER A 210 -12.44 7.38 23.66
CA SER A 210 -12.79 8.80 23.49
C SER A 210 -13.42 9.36 24.76
N ASP A 211 -14.19 8.56 25.48
CA ASP A 211 -14.77 8.94 26.78
C ASP A 211 -13.69 9.19 27.85
N GLN A 212 -12.52 8.55 27.72
CA GLN A 212 -11.41 8.70 28.67
C GLN A 212 -10.48 9.87 28.33
N ARG A 213 -10.18 10.12 27.04
CA ARG A 213 -9.06 10.98 26.62
C ARG A 213 -9.34 11.96 25.48
N ASP A 214 -10.58 12.06 25.03
CA ASP A 214 -11.03 12.74 23.81
C ASP A 214 -10.89 11.92 22.50
N LYS A 215 -11.68 12.30 21.49
CA LYS A 215 -11.74 11.63 20.18
C LYS A 215 -10.40 11.62 19.46
N ARG A 216 -9.65 12.72 19.55
CA ARG A 216 -8.41 12.91 18.79
C ARG A 216 -7.33 11.95 19.30
N HIS A 217 -7.18 11.83 20.61
CA HIS A 217 -6.22 10.90 21.21
C HIS A 217 -6.60 9.45 20.93
N ALA A 218 -7.89 9.10 20.91
CA ALA A 218 -8.33 7.76 20.51
C ALA A 218 -7.89 7.40 19.08
N VAL A 219 -7.99 8.35 18.13
CA VAL A 219 -7.50 8.15 16.75
C VAL A 219 -5.98 8.10 16.69
N MET A 220 -5.25 8.92 17.45
CA MET A 220 -3.78 8.87 17.52
C MET A 220 -3.28 7.53 18.04
N ASP A 221 -3.93 6.99 19.07
CA ASP A 221 -3.62 5.67 19.64
C ASP A 221 -3.90 4.57 18.60
N LEU A 222 -4.98 4.66 17.83
CA LEU A 222 -5.27 3.76 16.71
C LEU A 222 -4.20 3.83 15.61
N GLN A 223 -3.86 5.03 15.14
CA GLN A 223 -2.83 5.25 14.12
C GLN A 223 -1.49 4.66 14.59
N SER A 224 -1.14 4.87 15.86
CA SER A 224 0.07 4.31 16.46
C SER A 224 0.03 2.79 16.56
N SER A 225 -1.14 2.21 16.89
CA SER A 225 -1.33 0.76 16.97
C SER A 225 -1.22 0.09 15.61
N ILE A 226 -1.77 0.71 14.58
CA ILE A 226 -1.63 0.28 13.18
C ILE A 226 -0.17 0.31 12.75
N ASN A 227 0.56 1.38 13.07
CA ASN A 227 2.00 1.50 12.80
C ASN A 227 2.86 0.49 13.57
N ALA A 228 2.35 -0.08 14.66
CA ALA A 228 3.03 -1.12 15.45
C ALA A 228 2.81 -2.53 14.91
N LEU A 229 1.89 -2.71 13.94
CA LEU A 229 1.73 -4.00 13.26
C LEU A 229 2.96 -4.32 12.42
N PRO A 230 3.34 -5.60 12.31
CA PRO A 230 4.50 -5.99 11.52
C PRO A 230 4.22 -5.72 10.03
N SER A 231 4.79 -4.66 9.47
CA SER A 231 4.70 -4.35 8.05
C SER A 231 5.67 -5.22 7.24
N GLU A 232 5.44 -6.53 7.23
CA GLU A 232 6.17 -7.40 6.30
C GLU A 232 5.49 -7.35 4.93
N ARG A 233 6.28 -7.03 3.90
CA ARG A 233 5.84 -7.11 2.50
C ARG A 233 5.82 -8.59 2.11
N GLY A 234 4.84 -9.33 2.61
CA GLY A 234 4.63 -10.74 2.30
C GLY A 234 4.47 -10.97 0.80
N GLY A 235 4.77 -12.18 0.34
CA GLY A 235 4.79 -12.56 -1.09
C GLY A 235 3.44 -12.40 -1.81
N ASP A 236 2.33 -12.44 -1.07
CA ASP A 236 0.97 -12.21 -1.56
C ASP A 236 0.41 -10.82 -1.19
N GLY A 237 1.10 -10.08 -0.32
CA GLY A 237 0.70 -8.73 0.08
C GLY A 237 -0.29 -8.74 1.23
N GLU A 238 -0.50 -9.92 1.83
CA GLU A 238 -1.07 -10.04 3.16
C GLU A 238 -0.07 -9.43 4.16
N GLY A 239 -0.57 -8.58 5.04
CA GLY A 239 0.23 -7.88 6.05
C GLY A 239 0.82 -6.51 5.66
N PHE A 240 0.68 -6.07 4.40
CA PHE A 240 1.00 -4.68 4.09
C PHE A 240 -0.01 -3.75 4.74
N VAL A 241 0.48 -2.80 5.53
CA VAL A 241 -0.30 -1.70 6.10
C VAL A 241 0.54 -0.44 5.94
N PRO A 242 0.01 0.62 5.28
CA PRO A 242 0.80 1.83 5.06
C PRO A 242 1.07 2.52 6.40
N THR A 243 2.27 3.08 6.54
CA THR A 243 2.61 3.89 7.71
C THR A 243 1.76 5.16 7.73
N LEU A 244 1.12 5.43 8.85
CA LEU A 244 0.26 6.58 9.07
C LEU A 244 1.00 7.69 9.83
N ALA A 245 0.65 8.93 9.52
CA ALA A 245 0.92 10.03 10.44
C ALA A 245 0.04 9.86 11.70
N VAL A 246 0.58 10.23 12.86
CA VAL A 246 -0.13 10.19 14.14
C VAL A 246 -0.61 11.61 14.47
N ASP A 247 -1.64 12.05 13.75
CA ASP A 247 -2.20 13.41 13.81
C ASP A 247 -3.57 13.48 14.52
N GLY A 248 -4.22 12.32 14.67
CA GLY A 248 -5.57 12.17 15.21
C GLY A 248 -6.67 12.37 14.17
N ASP A 249 -6.31 12.44 12.88
CA ASP A 249 -7.26 12.64 11.79
C ASP A 249 -7.64 11.30 11.14
N LEU A 250 -8.95 11.03 11.12
CA LEU A 250 -9.52 9.85 10.48
C LEU A 250 -9.74 10.09 8.97
N GLY A 251 -8.65 10.37 8.25
CA GLY A 251 -8.67 10.61 6.81
C GLY A 251 -8.74 9.33 5.95
N PRO A 252 -8.82 9.46 4.61
CA PRO A 252 -8.86 8.33 3.69
C PRO A 252 -7.74 7.30 3.90
N LYS A 253 -6.49 7.76 4.11
CA LYS A 253 -5.34 6.88 4.38
C LYS A 253 -5.51 6.08 5.67
N THR A 254 -5.97 6.71 6.75
CA THR A 254 -6.23 6.03 8.03
C THR A 254 -7.30 4.95 7.85
N ARG A 255 -8.39 5.25 7.14
CA ARG A 255 -9.47 4.28 6.88
C ARG A 255 -9.01 3.09 6.05
N PHE A 256 -8.28 3.35 4.96
CA PHE A 256 -7.68 2.31 4.15
C PHE A 256 -6.75 1.42 4.99
N ALA A 257 -5.89 2.02 5.81
CA ALA A 257 -4.99 1.27 6.69
C ALA A 257 -5.73 0.44 7.74
N VAL A 258 -6.83 0.95 8.32
CA VAL A 258 -7.68 0.19 9.25
C VAL A 258 -8.27 -1.03 8.54
N LYS A 259 -8.95 -0.83 7.40
CA LYS A 259 -9.54 -1.92 6.61
C LYS A 259 -8.46 -2.93 6.22
N LYS A 260 -7.30 -2.46 5.76
CA LYS A 260 -6.18 -3.31 5.37
C LYS A 260 -5.62 -4.11 6.55
N ALA A 261 -5.43 -3.47 7.71
CA ALA A 261 -4.98 -4.14 8.93
C ALA A 261 -5.96 -5.23 9.37
N VAL A 262 -7.27 -4.95 9.33
CA VAL A 262 -8.31 -5.93 9.62
C VAL A 262 -8.26 -7.11 8.65
N THR A 263 -8.17 -6.85 7.34
CA THR A 263 -8.11 -7.93 6.33
C THR A 263 -6.83 -8.75 6.41
N GLY A 264 -5.69 -8.14 6.72
CA GLY A 264 -4.38 -8.81 6.72
C GLY A 264 -4.05 -9.51 8.04
N PHE A 265 -4.44 -8.96 9.18
CA PHE A 265 -4.07 -9.49 10.51
C PHE A 265 -5.25 -10.01 11.32
N GLY A 266 -6.47 -9.68 10.92
CA GLY A 266 -7.69 -9.94 11.69
C GLY A 266 -7.90 -8.95 12.84
N LEU A 267 -9.16 -8.85 13.27
CA LEU A 267 -9.55 -8.00 14.41
C LEU A 267 -8.78 -8.31 15.71
N PRO A 268 -8.60 -9.57 16.14
CA PRO A 268 -7.95 -9.85 17.44
C PRO A 268 -6.52 -9.33 17.52
N THR A 269 -5.78 -9.38 16.41
CA THR A 269 -4.39 -8.89 16.36
C THR A 269 -4.35 -7.37 16.48
N LEU A 270 -5.21 -6.66 15.73
CA LEU A 270 -5.31 -5.21 15.79
C LEU A 270 -5.78 -4.73 17.18
N MET A 271 -6.77 -5.41 17.76
CA MET A 271 -7.24 -5.12 19.11
C MET A 271 -6.17 -5.39 20.16
N GLY A 272 -5.42 -6.48 20.05
CA GLY A 272 -4.30 -6.77 20.95
C GLY A 272 -3.13 -5.78 20.82
N THR A 273 -2.91 -5.15 19.65
CA THR A 273 -1.99 -4.00 19.55
C THR A 273 -2.56 -2.76 20.21
N LEU A 274 -3.86 -2.51 20.00
CA LEU A 274 -4.57 -1.35 20.52
C LEU A 274 -4.61 -1.35 22.06
N GLU A 275 -4.96 -2.49 22.67
CA GLU A 275 -4.98 -2.68 24.13
C GLU A 275 -3.61 -2.46 24.78
N ARG A 276 -2.54 -2.95 24.14
CA ARG A 276 -1.16 -2.74 24.60
C ARG A 276 -0.77 -1.27 24.57
N GLN A 277 -1.20 -0.54 23.55
CA GLN A 277 -0.99 0.91 23.41
C GLN A 277 -1.81 1.69 24.45
N PHE A 278 -3.05 1.26 24.71
CA PHE A 278 -3.93 1.87 25.69
C PHE A 278 -3.48 1.71 27.13
N GLY A 279 -2.62 0.71 27.41
CA GLY A 279 -2.05 0.48 28.73
C GLY A 279 -2.95 -0.36 29.65
N TYR A 280 -3.78 -1.26 29.10
CA TYR A 280 -4.53 -2.25 29.89
C TYR A 280 -3.66 -3.40 30.42
N GLY A 281 -2.37 -3.14 30.68
CA GLY A 281 -1.38 -4.11 31.18
C GLY A 281 -1.07 -3.95 32.65
#